data_AF-A0A8H4AJ11-F1
#
_entry.id   AF-A0A8H4AJ11-F1
#
_cell.length_a   1.000
_cell.length_b   1.000
_cell.length_c   1.000
_cell.angle_alpha   90.00
_cell.angle_beta   90.00
_cell.angle_gamma   90.00
#
_symmetry.space_group_name_H-M   'P 1'
#
loop_
_entity.id
_entity.type
_entity.pdbx_description
1 polymer ?
#
loop_
_entity_poly.entity_id
_entity_poly.type
_entity_poly.pdbx_seq_one_letter_code
_entity_poly.pdbx_strand_id
1 'polypeptide(L)'
;MMIENHSIEWLEKAISEGNINYFDFSEFNGNEKICDGGFSSVSKSEWKSGGLTVALKSLKVDTEGKTLEVFVKERSSSKKYLKEPVKGTPPEYSNLYTRCWDDDPANRPDIEEVHESLNQLIYRPTGLTEDKKMPLRRLLKKAFSEQIINYYDPHVFRDHTKIAEERFGVVYKSEWKEYNLTVVLKCLKINDKYLDENIVKEFIEKLKLLQNNEFHPNIVKFYGLTKDPLDPSSEYYSMVLQFADGGSLRDYLETKSSELNWTRKFLIAKQIVEGLAYLHKNGIVHRDLHSKNILVCEEKMIIAGFGISEYVNEASLSTSIARGMPAYIDPQCLKDPTYQRDMKSDIYSLGVILWEISSGQPPFKTFEVGYAITIHVFKGGREIPVEGTPPKYEQLYKHCWNEDPAKRPDITLVLIILNQLIEV
;
A
#
# COMPACT_ATOMS: atom_id res chain seq x y z
N MET A 1 -48.11 -27.92 -2.80
CA MET A 1 -48.04 -27.05 -1.61
C MET A 1 -47.60 -25.70 -2.12
N MET A 2 -48.52 -24.73 -2.14
CA MET A 2 -48.27 -23.39 -2.67
C MET A 2 -47.28 -22.67 -1.76
N ILE A 3 -46.17 -22.21 -2.30
CA ILE A 3 -45.33 -21.22 -1.62
C ILE A 3 -46.14 -19.93 -1.69
N GLU A 4 -46.55 -19.40 -0.54
CA GLU A 4 -47.36 -18.18 -0.46
C GLU A 4 -46.68 -17.02 -1.18
N ASN A 5 -47.47 -16.39 -2.04
CA ASN A 5 -47.10 -15.45 -3.09
C ASN A 5 -46.87 -14.01 -2.56
N HIS A 6 -46.23 -13.85 -1.39
CA HIS A 6 -46.08 -12.54 -0.73
C HIS A 6 -44.65 -11.96 -0.73
N SER A 7 -43.67 -12.64 -1.32
CA SER A 7 -42.25 -12.23 -1.20
C SER A 7 -41.69 -11.39 -2.36
N ILE A 8 -42.46 -11.13 -3.43
CA ILE A 8 -41.92 -10.50 -4.67
C ILE A 8 -42.86 -9.46 -5.34
N GLU A 9 -44.03 -9.13 -4.77
CA GLU A 9 -44.99 -8.17 -5.38
C GLU A 9 -44.37 -6.80 -5.73
N TRP A 10 -43.43 -6.32 -4.92
CA TRP A 10 -42.73 -5.06 -5.18
C TRP A 10 -41.82 -5.12 -6.42
N LEU A 11 -41.27 -6.29 -6.75
CA LEU A 11 -40.40 -6.49 -7.92
C LEU A 11 -41.23 -6.55 -9.20
N GLU A 12 -42.38 -7.24 -9.16
CA GLU A 12 -43.34 -7.23 -10.26
C GLU A 12 -43.86 -5.81 -10.54
N LYS A 13 -44.13 -5.05 -9.46
CA LYS A 13 -44.46 -3.63 -9.57
C LYS A 13 -43.32 -2.81 -10.19
N ALA A 14 -42.07 -3.01 -9.77
CA ALA A 14 -40.91 -2.31 -10.34
C ALA A 14 -40.67 -2.66 -11.82
N ILE A 15 -40.94 -3.90 -12.24
CA ILE A 15 -40.88 -4.34 -13.64
C ILE A 15 -42.00 -3.66 -14.46
N SER A 16 -43.25 -3.70 -13.98
CA SER A 16 -44.39 -3.09 -14.67
C SER A 16 -44.32 -1.56 -14.77
N GLU A 17 -43.71 -0.90 -13.79
CA GLU A 17 -43.44 0.55 -13.82
C GLU A 17 -42.22 0.92 -14.69
N GLY A 18 -41.56 -0.04 -15.34
CA GLY A 18 -40.40 0.19 -16.20
C GLY A 18 -39.12 0.57 -15.44
N ASN A 19 -39.09 0.39 -14.12
CA ASN A 19 -37.91 0.65 -13.31
C ASN A 19 -36.85 -0.45 -13.42
N ILE A 20 -37.26 -1.66 -13.83
CA ILE A 20 -36.40 -2.81 -14.07
C ILE A 20 -36.77 -3.43 -15.41
N ASN A 21 -35.80 -3.51 -16.33
CA ASN A 21 -35.98 -4.24 -17.58
C ASN A 21 -36.04 -5.74 -17.26
N TYR A 22 -37.13 -6.37 -17.68
CA TYR A 22 -37.32 -7.81 -17.57
C TYR A 22 -36.99 -8.47 -18.91
N PHE A 23 -36.18 -9.52 -18.85
CA PHE A 23 -35.85 -10.38 -19.98
C PHE A 23 -36.13 -11.81 -19.56
N ASP A 24 -36.75 -12.58 -20.44
CA ASP A 24 -37.05 -13.97 -20.12
C ASP A 24 -35.75 -14.78 -20.12
N PHE A 25 -35.57 -15.65 -19.12
CA PHE A 25 -34.35 -16.46 -19.04
C PHE A 25 -34.17 -17.36 -20.28
N SER A 26 -35.25 -17.73 -20.96
CA SER A 26 -35.22 -18.47 -22.22
C SER A 26 -34.57 -17.69 -23.37
N GLU A 27 -34.31 -16.39 -23.23
CA GLU A 27 -33.57 -15.59 -24.20
C GLU A 27 -32.06 -15.87 -24.19
N PHE A 28 -31.55 -16.63 -23.22
CA PHE A 28 -30.13 -16.89 -23.04
C PHE A 28 -29.77 -18.37 -23.30
N ASN A 29 -28.64 -18.61 -23.95
CA ASN A 29 -28.10 -19.93 -24.28
C ASN A 29 -26.72 -20.15 -23.65
N GLY A 30 -26.41 -21.40 -23.29
CA GLY A 30 -25.14 -21.80 -22.70
C GLY A 30 -24.98 -21.19 -21.31
N ASN A 31 -25.08 -21.98 -20.24
CA ASN A 31 -24.85 -21.47 -18.88
C ASN A 31 -23.56 -22.07 -18.35
N GLU A 32 -22.44 -21.54 -18.81
CA GLU A 32 -21.13 -21.95 -18.31
C GLU A 32 -20.85 -21.21 -17.01
N LYS A 33 -20.80 -21.95 -15.90
CA LYS A 33 -20.55 -21.36 -14.59
C LYS A 33 -19.12 -20.80 -14.51
N ILE A 34 -18.99 -19.52 -14.18
CA ILE A 34 -17.70 -18.82 -14.06
C ILE A 34 -17.18 -18.90 -12.61
N CYS A 35 -18.03 -18.51 -11.64
CA CYS A 35 -17.64 -18.46 -10.24
C CYS A 35 -18.85 -18.50 -9.29
N ASP A 36 -18.60 -18.91 -8.05
CA ASP A 36 -19.53 -18.75 -6.93
C ASP A 36 -19.00 -17.69 -5.97
N GLY A 37 -19.88 -16.77 -5.57
CA GLY A 37 -19.70 -15.90 -4.40
C GLY A 37 -20.60 -16.35 -3.25
N GLY A 38 -20.37 -15.79 -2.05
CA GLY A 38 -21.12 -16.16 -0.84
C GLY A 38 -22.65 -16.07 -0.96
N PHE A 39 -23.17 -15.19 -1.81
CA PHE A 39 -24.62 -14.94 -1.99
C PHE A 39 -25.12 -15.07 -3.44
N SER A 40 -24.27 -15.49 -4.38
CA SER A 40 -24.65 -15.54 -5.81
C SER A 40 -23.76 -16.47 -6.62
N SER A 41 -24.29 -17.01 -7.72
CA SER A 41 -23.50 -17.70 -8.75
C SER A 41 -23.50 -16.88 -10.04
N VAL A 42 -22.36 -16.82 -10.74
CA VAL A 42 -22.26 -16.14 -12.04
C VAL A 42 -22.02 -17.18 -13.13
N SER A 43 -22.84 -17.13 -14.19
CA SER A 43 -22.66 -17.91 -15.42
C SER A 43 -22.46 -17.01 -16.62
N LYS A 44 -21.61 -17.44 -17.55
CA LYS A 44 -21.48 -16.89 -18.89
C LYS A 44 -22.59 -17.45 -19.75
N SER A 45 -23.29 -16.58 -20.49
CA SER A 45 -24.37 -16.95 -21.40
C SER A 45 -24.39 -16.11 -22.65
N GLU A 46 -24.96 -16.62 -23.73
CA GLU A 46 -25.12 -15.92 -25.00
C GLU A 46 -26.57 -15.45 -25.15
N TRP A 47 -26.77 -14.15 -25.40
CA TRP A 47 -28.10 -13.57 -25.60
C TRP A 47 -28.55 -13.75 -27.05
N LYS A 48 -29.65 -14.49 -27.25
CA LYS A 48 -30.15 -14.93 -28.56
C LYS A 48 -30.42 -13.80 -29.55
N SER A 49 -30.87 -12.64 -29.07
CA SER A 49 -31.32 -11.53 -29.93
C SER A 49 -30.18 -10.58 -30.35
N GLY A 50 -28.96 -10.75 -29.84
CA GLY A 50 -27.88 -9.79 -30.08
C GLY A 50 -26.47 -10.36 -30.26
N GLY A 51 -26.27 -11.69 -30.21
CA GLY A 51 -24.93 -12.31 -30.29
C GLY A 51 -23.97 -11.86 -29.18
N LEU A 52 -24.50 -11.23 -28.13
CA LEU A 52 -23.76 -10.69 -27.01
C LEU A 52 -23.53 -11.80 -25.98
N THR A 53 -22.27 -11.97 -25.59
CA THR A 53 -21.94 -12.77 -24.41
C THR A 53 -22.18 -11.92 -23.16
N VAL A 54 -23.05 -12.40 -22.27
CA VAL A 54 -23.44 -11.75 -21.02
C VAL A 54 -23.05 -12.61 -19.81
N ALA A 55 -22.91 -11.97 -18.65
CA ALA A 55 -22.78 -12.64 -17.38
C ALA A 55 -24.13 -12.62 -16.64
N LEU A 56 -24.75 -13.77 -16.47
CA LEU A 56 -25.96 -13.94 -15.68
C LEU A 56 -25.57 -14.21 -14.23
N LYS A 57 -25.99 -13.33 -13.32
CA LYS A 57 -25.76 -13.48 -11.88
C LYS A 57 -27.04 -13.95 -11.21
N SER A 58 -27.07 -15.21 -10.80
CA SER A 58 -28.17 -15.77 -10.01
C SER A 58 -27.98 -15.39 -8.54
N LEU A 59 -28.95 -14.69 -7.97
CA LEU A 59 -28.96 -14.32 -6.56
C LEU A 59 -29.62 -15.44 -5.75
N LYS A 60 -28.99 -15.85 -4.64
CA LYS A 60 -29.64 -16.76 -3.69
C LYS A 60 -30.60 -15.94 -2.83
N VAL A 61 -31.90 -16.13 -3.06
CA VAL A 61 -32.96 -15.44 -2.32
C VAL A 61 -33.17 -16.16 -1.00
N ASP A 62 -33.12 -15.43 0.12
CA ASP A 62 -33.56 -15.94 1.41
C ASP A 62 -35.08 -16.14 1.40
N THR A 63 -35.61 -17.01 2.26
CA THR A 63 -37.05 -17.34 2.33
C THR A 63 -37.98 -16.14 2.51
N GLU A 64 -37.44 -14.95 2.81
CA GLU A 64 -38.17 -13.71 3.02
C GLU A 64 -37.89 -12.62 1.96
N GLY A 65 -37.04 -12.85 0.95
CA GLY A 65 -36.80 -11.90 -0.16
C GLY A 65 -36.04 -10.61 0.21
N LYS A 66 -35.56 -10.48 1.46
CA LYS A 66 -34.91 -9.27 2.00
C LYS A 66 -33.63 -8.89 1.23
N THR A 67 -32.90 -9.89 0.72
CA THR A 67 -31.66 -9.66 -0.03
C THR A 67 -31.91 -8.93 -1.36
N LEU A 68 -33.04 -9.20 -2.04
CA LEU A 68 -33.43 -8.52 -3.27
C LEU A 68 -33.93 -7.09 -3.02
N GLU A 69 -34.62 -6.87 -1.90
CA GLU A 69 -35.19 -5.55 -1.56
C GLU A 69 -34.09 -4.50 -1.30
N VAL A 70 -32.99 -4.89 -0.63
CA VAL A 70 -31.80 -4.03 -0.44
C VAL A 70 -31.19 -3.63 -1.78
N PHE A 71 -31.05 -4.60 -2.70
CA PHE A 71 -30.43 -4.38 -4.01
C PHE A 71 -31.24 -3.42 -4.90
N VAL A 72 -32.58 -3.51 -4.86
CA VAL A 72 -33.44 -2.62 -5.65
C VAL A 72 -33.64 -1.25 -4.99
N LYS A 73 -33.65 -1.16 -3.65
CA LYS A 73 -33.64 0.13 -2.94
C LYS A 73 -32.38 0.94 -3.22
N GLU A 74 -31.21 0.31 -3.33
CA GLU A 74 -29.98 1.00 -3.76
C GLU A 74 -30.14 1.63 -5.15
N ARG A 75 -30.68 0.89 -6.13
CA ARG A 75 -30.89 1.40 -7.50
C ARG A 75 -31.94 2.53 -7.56
N SER A 76 -33.00 2.42 -6.76
CA SER A 76 -34.06 3.43 -6.67
C SER A 76 -33.58 4.71 -5.98
N SER A 77 -32.68 4.57 -4.99
CA SER A 77 -32.05 5.70 -4.30
C SER A 77 -31.02 6.41 -5.18
N SER A 78 -30.31 5.67 -6.04
CA SER A 78 -29.36 6.24 -7.01
C SER A 78 -30.02 7.18 -8.03
N LYS A 79 -31.31 7.01 -8.37
CA LYS A 79 -32.07 7.97 -9.20
C LYS A 79 -32.28 9.33 -8.51
N LYS A 80 -32.21 9.41 -7.17
CA LYS A 80 -32.47 10.64 -6.41
C LYS A 80 -31.22 11.52 -6.19
N TYR A 81 -30.02 10.98 -6.38
CA TYR A 81 -28.73 11.71 -6.25
C TYR A 81 -28.24 12.32 -7.57
N LEU A 82 -28.94 12.07 -8.67
CA LEU A 82 -28.65 12.66 -9.97
C LEU A 82 -29.38 14.00 -10.10
N LYS A 83 -28.70 15.10 -9.74
CA LYS A 83 -28.86 16.44 -10.36
C LYS A 83 -28.15 17.50 -9.50
N GLU A 84 -26.83 17.45 -9.36
CA GLU A 84 -25.95 18.64 -9.36
C GLU A 84 -24.52 18.18 -9.71
N PRO A 85 -23.83 18.81 -10.68
CA PRO A 85 -22.41 18.54 -10.91
C PRO A 85 -21.61 18.79 -9.64
N VAL A 86 -20.63 17.93 -9.34
CA VAL A 86 -19.74 18.14 -8.19
C VAL A 86 -19.08 19.51 -8.31
N LYS A 87 -19.22 20.34 -7.28
CA LYS A 87 -18.68 21.71 -7.27
C LYS A 87 -17.20 21.73 -7.63
N GLY A 88 -16.82 22.51 -8.65
CA GLY A 88 -15.44 22.59 -9.15
C GLY A 88 -15.11 21.65 -10.31
N THR A 89 -16.05 20.78 -10.71
CA THR A 89 -15.92 19.98 -11.93
C THR A 89 -15.90 20.89 -13.16
N PRO A 90 -14.92 20.74 -14.07
CA PRO A 90 -14.91 21.47 -15.34
C PRO A 90 -16.22 21.24 -16.12
N PRO A 91 -16.90 22.29 -16.63
CA PRO A 91 -18.16 22.15 -17.35
C PRO A 91 -18.09 21.12 -18.47
N GLU A 92 -16.98 21.06 -19.18
CA GLU A 92 -16.74 20.16 -20.31
C GLU A 92 -16.63 18.70 -19.85
N TYR A 93 -15.99 18.45 -18.71
CA TYR A 93 -15.95 17.11 -18.11
C TYR A 93 -17.31 16.69 -17.57
N SER A 94 -18.04 17.62 -16.95
CA SER A 94 -19.41 17.37 -16.48
C SER A 94 -20.37 17.04 -17.60
N ASN A 95 -20.23 17.74 -18.73
CA ASN A 95 -21.02 17.48 -19.92
C ASN A 95 -20.70 16.10 -20.52
N LEU A 96 -19.42 15.70 -20.54
CA LEU A 96 -18.99 14.41 -21.05
C LEU A 96 -19.62 13.25 -20.28
N TYR A 97 -19.41 13.16 -18.95
CA TYR A 97 -20.02 12.06 -18.19
C TYR A 97 -21.54 12.15 -18.18
N THR A 98 -22.11 13.35 -18.34
CA THR A 98 -23.57 13.52 -18.42
C THR A 98 -24.16 12.96 -19.71
N ARG A 99 -23.43 13.04 -20.82
CA ARG A 99 -23.82 12.36 -22.07
C ARG A 99 -23.61 10.84 -21.98
N CYS A 100 -22.56 10.38 -21.31
CA CYS A 100 -22.27 8.94 -21.17
C CYS A 100 -23.36 8.16 -20.43
N TRP A 101 -24.03 8.78 -19.46
CA TRP A 101 -25.08 8.14 -18.66
C TRP A 101 -26.51 8.54 -19.08
N ASP A 102 -26.69 9.06 -20.30
CA ASP A 102 -28.01 9.47 -20.81
C ASP A 102 -29.01 8.31 -20.75
N ASP A 103 -30.27 8.60 -20.39
CA ASP A 103 -31.31 7.58 -20.24
C ASP A 103 -31.61 6.90 -21.58
N ASP A 104 -31.49 7.63 -22.69
CA ASP A 104 -31.61 7.10 -24.05
C ASP A 104 -30.22 6.64 -24.55
N PRO A 105 -30.01 5.33 -24.81
CA PRO A 105 -28.75 4.82 -25.34
C PRO A 105 -28.31 5.48 -26.65
N ALA A 106 -29.24 5.99 -27.46
CA ALA A 106 -28.93 6.65 -28.73
C ALA A 106 -28.24 8.02 -28.54
N ASN A 107 -28.38 8.64 -27.37
CA ASN A 107 -27.76 9.94 -27.05
C ASN A 107 -26.37 9.79 -26.41
N ARG A 108 -25.96 8.56 -26.10
CA ARG A 108 -24.66 8.31 -25.48
C ARG A 108 -23.56 8.39 -26.54
N PRO A 109 -22.42 9.06 -26.24
CA PRO A 109 -21.27 9.08 -27.13
C PRO A 109 -20.67 7.67 -27.25
N ASP A 110 -20.08 7.38 -28.40
CA ASP A 110 -19.24 6.20 -28.54
C ASP A 110 -17.88 6.38 -27.83
N ILE A 111 -17.09 5.31 -27.80
CA ILE A 111 -15.81 5.32 -27.09
C ILE A 111 -14.77 6.24 -27.73
N GLU A 112 -14.89 6.52 -29.04
CA GLU A 112 -13.98 7.38 -29.79
C GLU A 112 -14.25 8.84 -29.44
N GLU A 113 -15.53 9.25 -29.41
CA GLU A 113 -15.97 10.57 -28.95
C GLU A 113 -15.58 10.83 -27.48
N VAL A 114 -15.71 9.82 -26.62
CA VAL A 114 -15.29 9.92 -25.20
C VAL A 114 -13.79 10.12 -25.11
N HIS A 115 -13.00 9.33 -25.85
CA HIS A 115 -11.55 9.43 -25.87
C HIS A 115 -11.06 10.78 -26.40
N GLU A 116 -11.67 11.30 -27.47
CA GLU A 116 -11.33 12.61 -28.02
C GLU A 116 -11.65 13.74 -27.04
N SER A 117 -12.84 13.71 -26.43
CA SER A 117 -13.25 14.70 -25.42
C SER A 117 -12.31 14.75 -24.22
N LEU A 118 -11.86 13.58 -23.75
CA LEU A 118 -10.86 13.49 -22.67
C LEU A 118 -9.49 14.01 -23.11
N ASN A 119 -9.05 13.72 -24.34
CA ASN A 119 -7.78 14.24 -24.84
C ASN A 119 -7.81 15.77 -24.94
N GLN A 120 -8.91 16.38 -25.40
CA GLN A 120 -9.03 17.84 -25.44
C GLN A 120 -8.98 18.48 -24.04
N LEU A 121 -9.52 17.80 -23.03
CA LEU A 121 -9.45 18.21 -21.63
C LEU A 121 -8.03 18.12 -21.05
N ILE A 122 -7.31 17.05 -21.40
CA ILE A 122 -5.94 16.79 -20.94
C ILE A 122 -4.92 17.70 -21.66
N TYR A 123 -5.12 17.96 -22.95
CA TYR A 123 -4.21 18.69 -23.83
C TYR A 123 -4.59 20.15 -24.05
N ARG A 124 -5.28 20.80 -23.10
CA ARG A 124 -5.30 22.28 -23.09
C ARG A 124 -3.84 22.76 -23.06
N PRO A 125 -3.37 23.57 -24.04
CA PRO A 125 -2.02 24.08 -24.03
C PRO A 125 -1.88 25.09 -22.89
N THR A 126 -1.52 24.61 -21.70
CA THR A 126 -0.79 25.44 -20.75
C THR A 126 0.58 25.64 -21.38
N GLY A 127 0.95 26.88 -21.67
CA GLY A 127 2.21 27.26 -22.35
C GLY A 127 3.50 26.94 -21.56
N LEU A 128 3.53 25.81 -20.86
CA LEU A 128 4.65 25.28 -20.11
C LEU A 128 5.37 24.26 -20.99
N THR A 129 6.66 24.50 -21.24
CA THR A 129 7.58 23.59 -21.91
C THR A 129 7.66 22.24 -21.16
N GLU A 130 7.93 21.12 -21.83
CA GLU A 130 8.01 19.78 -21.21
C GLU A 130 8.97 19.73 -20.00
N ASP A 131 10.09 20.47 -20.05
CA ASP A 131 11.03 20.60 -18.93
C ASP A 131 10.44 21.25 -17.65
N LYS A 132 9.36 22.04 -17.78
CA LYS A 132 8.62 22.59 -16.63
C LYS A 132 7.58 21.61 -16.07
N LYS A 133 7.31 20.49 -16.76
CA LYS A 133 6.35 19.45 -16.36
C LYS A 133 6.99 18.30 -15.58
N MET A 134 8.32 18.27 -15.44
CA MET A 134 9.08 17.19 -14.81
C MET A 134 10.14 17.71 -13.81
N PRO A 135 9.69 18.29 -12.68
CA PRO A 135 10.59 18.91 -11.70
C PRO A 135 11.57 17.92 -11.06
N LEU A 136 11.20 16.65 -10.83
CA LEU A 136 12.07 15.63 -10.23
C LEU A 136 13.33 15.42 -11.06
N ARG A 137 13.16 15.18 -12.37
CA ARG A 137 14.31 14.90 -13.25
C ARG A 137 15.26 16.07 -13.35
N ARG A 138 14.71 17.28 -13.54
CA ARG A 138 15.49 18.49 -13.68
C ARG A 138 16.30 18.75 -12.41
N LEU A 139 15.67 18.63 -11.24
CA LEU A 139 16.31 18.87 -9.95
C LEU A 139 17.29 17.76 -9.58
N LEU A 140 17.03 16.49 -9.92
CA LEU A 140 17.99 15.40 -9.73
C LEU A 140 19.22 15.58 -10.62
N LYS A 141 19.05 15.88 -11.92
CA LYS A 141 20.18 16.18 -12.82
C LYS A 141 21.04 17.33 -12.30
N LYS A 142 20.39 18.38 -11.79
CA LYS A 142 21.07 19.50 -11.13
C LYS A 142 21.85 19.01 -9.90
N ALA A 143 21.21 18.25 -9.01
CA ALA A 143 21.84 17.69 -7.82
C ALA A 143 23.04 16.79 -8.13
N PHE A 144 23.01 16.03 -9.24
CA PHE A 144 24.16 15.25 -9.71
C PHE A 144 25.30 16.15 -10.19
N SER A 145 24.99 17.17 -11.01
CA SER A 145 26.01 18.10 -11.51
C SER A 145 26.68 18.92 -10.41
N GLU A 146 25.93 19.23 -9.35
CA GLU A 146 26.41 19.96 -8.17
C GLU A 146 27.00 19.01 -7.10
N GLN A 147 27.09 17.70 -7.39
CA GLN A 147 27.61 16.66 -6.48
C GLN A 147 26.90 16.64 -5.11
N ILE A 148 25.63 17.05 -5.07
CA ILE A 148 24.79 16.98 -3.87
C ILE A 148 24.39 15.53 -3.59
N ILE A 149 24.12 14.77 -4.65
CA ILE A 149 23.80 13.34 -4.61
C ILE A 149 24.74 12.61 -5.56
N ASN A 150 25.28 11.48 -5.12
CA ASN A 150 26.09 10.60 -5.93
C ASN A 150 25.24 9.96 -7.02
N TYR A 151 25.73 10.01 -8.25
CA TYR A 151 25.16 9.29 -9.38
C TYR A 151 26.21 8.33 -9.95
N TYR A 152 25.80 7.09 -10.18
CA TYR A 152 26.66 6.04 -10.72
C TYR A 152 26.18 5.60 -12.09
N ASP A 153 27.13 5.42 -13.01
CA ASP A 153 26.84 4.87 -14.34
C ASP A 153 26.28 3.45 -14.20
N PRO A 154 25.11 3.12 -14.79
CA PRO A 154 24.50 1.80 -14.68
C PRO A 154 25.43 0.64 -15.08
N HIS A 155 26.37 0.86 -16.00
CA HIS A 155 27.25 -0.19 -16.54
C HIS A 155 28.33 -0.66 -15.54
N VAL A 156 28.51 0.05 -14.42
CA VAL A 156 29.41 -0.38 -13.33
C VAL A 156 28.82 -1.52 -12.52
N PHE A 157 27.51 -1.73 -12.61
CA PHE A 157 26.78 -2.82 -11.97
C PHE A 157 26.59 -3.98 -12.96
N ARG A 158 26.85 -5.22 -12.54
CA ARG A 158 26.61 -6.42 -13.36
C ARG A 158 25.95 -7.53 -12.55
N ASP A 159 25.67 -8.64 -13.21
CA ASP A 159 25.16 -9.87 -12.60
C ASP A 159 23.85 -9.66 -11.83
N HIS A 160 22.91 -8.95 -12.51
CA HIS A 160 21.62 -8.57 -11.95
C HIS A 160 20.75 -9.80 -11.67
N THR A 161 20.51 -10.08 -10.39
CA THR A 161 19.60 -11.13 -9.94
C THR A 161 18.38 -10.49 -9.30
N LYS A 162 17.18 -10.75 -9.85
CA LYS A 162 15.93 -10.31 -9.23
C LYS A 162 15.77 -11.02 -7.88
N ILE A 163 15.69 -10.25 -6.79
CA ILE A 163 15.52 -10.79 -5.43
C ILE A 163 14.14 -10.51 -4.84
N ALA A 164 13.47 -9.47 -5.33
CA ALA A 164 12.09 -9.19 -4.94
C ALA A 164 11.35 -8.45 -6.06
N GLU A 165 10.04 -8.57 -6.05
CA GLU A 165 9.14 -7.72 -6.82
C GLU A 165 8.25 -6.97 -5.85
N GLU A 166 8.41 -5.66 -5.81
CA GLU A 166 7.57 -4.78 -5.02
C GLU A 166 6.64 -3.99 -5.95
N ARG A 167 5.53 -3.47 -5.39
CA ARG A 167 4.62 -2.56 -6.11
C ARG A 167 5.35 -1.39 -6.79
N PHE A 168 6.47 -0.94 -6.23
CA PHE A 168 7.25 0.20 -6.72
C PHE A 168 8.37 -0.18 -7.70
N GLY A 169 8.48 -1.46 -8.07
CA GLY A 169 9.46 -1.94 -9.02
C GLY A 169 10.17 -3.20 -8.54
N VAL A 170 11.04 -3.69 -9.41
CA VAL A 170 11.83 -4.86 -9.14
C VAL A 170 13.06 -4.46 -8.32
N VAL A 171 13.43 -5.32 -7.38
CA VAL A 171 14.65 -5.17 -6.58
C VAL A 171 15.66 -6.18 -7.10
N TYR A 172 16.83 -5.67 -7.51
CA TYR A 172 17.92 -6.49 -8.04
C TYR A 172 19.10 -6.52 -7.06
N LYS A 173 19.66 -7.69 -6.84
CA LYS A 173 21.04 -7.85 -6.34
C LYS A 173 21.99 -7.66 -7.51
N SER A 174 23.11 -6.96 -7.33
CA SER A 174 24.10 -6.72 -8.38
C SER A 174 25.51 -6.60 -7.82
N GLU A 175 26.51 -6.89 -8.64
CA GLU A 175 27.92 -6.68 -8.31
C GLU A 175 28.38 -5.31 -8.79
N TRP A 176 28.96 -4.52 -7.89
CA TRP A 176 29.59 -3.24 -8.19
C TRP A 176 31.10 -3.44 -8.41
N LYS A 177 31.51 -3.40 -9.66
CA LYS A 177 32.86 -3.84 -10.08
C LYS A 177 34.00 -3.04 -9.47
N GLU A 178 33.84 -1.73 -9.43
CA GLU A 178 34.91 -0.81 -8.99
C GLU A 178 35.29 -1.03 -7.53
N TYR A 179 34.34 -1.47 -6.70
CA TYR A 179 34.51 -1.66 -5.26
C TYR A 179 34.51 -3.13 -4.83
N ASN A 180 34.36 -4.07 -5.76
CA ASN A 180 34.17 -5.50 -5.49
C ASN A 180 33.10 -5.74 -4.40
N LEU A 181 31.97 -5.04 -4.53
CA LEU A 181 30.92 -4.98 -3.52
C LEU A 181 29.59 -5.49 -4.09
N THR A 182 28.84 -6.27 -3.30
CA THR A 182 27.45 -6.61 -3.64
C THR A 182 26.51 -5.51 -3.17
N VAL A 183 25.63 -5.04 -4.05
CA VAL A 183 24.64 -4.00 -3.77
C VAL A 183 23.23 -4.43 -4.15
N VAL A 184 22.26 -3.67 -3.65
CA VAL A 184 20.86 -3.74 -4.07
C VAL A 184 20.52 -2.52 -4.92
N LEU A 185 19.94 -2.77 -6.10
CA LEU A 185 19.35 -1.76 -6.95
C LEU A 185 17.83 -1.80 -6.78
N LYS A 186 17.29 -0.76 -6.13
CA LYS A 186 15.84 -0.63 -5.89
C LYS A 186 15.27 0.50 -6.75
N CYS A 187 14.39 0.15 -7.69
CA CYS A 187 13.76 1.12 -8.57
C CYS A 187 12.91 2.14 -7.80
N LEU A 188 13.06 3.42 -8.14
CA LEU A 188 12.26 4.55 -7.67
C LEU A 188 11.27 4.95 -8.77
N LYS A 189 10.08 4.35 -8.74
CA LYS A 189 8.97 4.78 -9.58
C LYS A 189 8.24 5.95 -8.92
N ILE A 190 8.78 7.15 -9.08
CA ILE A 190 8.15 8.37 -8.59
C ILE A 190 7.33 9.01 -9.73
N ASN A 191 6.06 9.30 -9.46
CA ASN A 191 5.20 9.96 -10.44
C ASN A 191 5.45 11.47 -10.43
N ASP A 192 6.33 11.92 -11.32
CA ASP A 192 6.74 13.33 -11.45
C ASP A 192 5.61 14.26 -11.94
N LYS A 193 4.52 13.70 -12.51
CA LYS A 193 3.43 14.50 -13.10
C LYS A 193 2.67 15.37 -12.10
N TYR A 194 2.75 15.07 -10.81
CA TYR A 194 1.99 15.76 -9.75
C TYR A 194 2.86 16.30 -8.61
N LEU A 195 4.18 16.24 -8.73
CA LEU A 195 5.08 16.72 -7.68
C LEU A 195 5.36 18.21 -7.86
N ASP A 196 5.15 18.98 -6.80
CA ASP A 196 5.64 20.36 -6.71
C ASP A 196 7.17 20.36 -6.57
N GLU A 197 7.84 21.38 -7.12
CA GLU A 197 9.29 21.56 -6.98
C GLU A 197 9.77 21.54 -5.53
N ASN A 198 8.99 22.07 -4.59
CA ASN A 198 9.34 22.07 -3.16
C ASN A 198 9.35 20.64 -2.59
N ILE A 199 8.39 19.81 -2.99
CA ILE A 199 8.32 18.40 -2.58
C ILE A 199 9.54 17.65 -3.11
N VAL A 200 9.94 17.92 -4.35
CA VAL A 200 11.17 17.35 -4.94
C VAL A 200 12.42 17.81 -4.20
N LYS A 201 12.52 19.10 -3.82
CA LYS A 201 13.66 19.62 -3.05
C LYS A 201 13.76 18.94 -1.69
N GLU A 202 12.64 18.78 -0.98
CA GLU A 202 12.61 18.05 0.30
C GLU A 202 13.05 16.60 0.12
N PHE A 203 12.62 15.95 -0.96
CA PHE A 203 13.05 14.60 -1.30
C PHE A 203 14.58 14.53 -1.53
N ILE A 204 15.16 15.47 -2.27
CA ILE A 204 16.61 15.54 -2.51
C ILE A 204 17.37 15.80 -1.20
N GLU A 205 16.91 16.71 -0.34
CA GLU A 205 17.53 16.94 0.96
C GLU A 205 17.49 15.69 1.85
N LYS A 206 16.40 14.92 1.80
CA LYS A 206 16.33 13.62 2.47
C LYS A 206 17.35 12.63 1.89
N LEU A 207 17.46 12.48 0.58
CA LEU A 207 18.48 11.61 -0.04
C LEU A 207 19.91 12.04 0.34
N LYS A 208 20.15 13.35 0.43
CA LYS A 208 21.44 13.92 0.83
C LYS A 208 21.77 13.57 2.28
N LEU A 209 20.79 13.69 3.17
CA LEU A 209 20.90 13.23 4.55
C LEU A 209 21.26 11.73 4.56
N LEU A 210 20.51 10.88 3.83
CA LEU A 210 20.79 9.44 3.75
C LEU A 210 22.21 9.09 3.30
N GLN A 211 22.75 9.87 2.36
CA GLN A 211 24.09 9.69 1.82
C GLN A 211 25.18 10.17 2.78
N ASN A 212 24.95 11.32 3.42
CA ASN A 212 25.90 11.96 4.34
C ASN A 212 25.82 11.40 5.76
N ASN A 213 24.93 10.45 6.02
CA ASN A 213 24.82 9.78 7.30
C ASN A 213 26.21 9.25 7.72
N GLU A 214 26.69 9.73 8.87
CA GLU A 214 27.75 9.07 9.64
C GLU A 214 27.25 7.66 10.02
N PHE A 215 27.34 6.72 9.08
CA PHE A 215 27.21 5.27 9.24
C PHE A 215 26.51 4.80 10.53
N HIS A 216 25.19 4.99 10.63
CA HIS A 216 24.48 4.35 11.74
C HIS A 216 24.42 2.84 11.47
N PRO A 217 24.97 1.97 12.34
CA PRO A 217 25.13 0.54 12.06
C PRO A 217 23.81 -0.22 11.87
N ASN A 218 22.70 0.37 12.31
CA ASN A 218 21.35 -0.20 12.21
C ASN A 218 20.47 0.44 11.13
N ILE A 219 21.05 1.19 10.20
CA ILE A 219 20.36 1.84 9.08
C ILE A 219 21.01 1.39 7.78
N VAL A 220 20.20 1.02 6.77
CA VAL A 220 20.75 0.57 5.48
C VAL A 220 21.56 1.69 4.84
N LYS A 221 22.77 1.37 4.39
CA LYS A 221 23.60 2.36 3.72
C LYS A 221 23.03 2.68 2.33
N PHE A 222 22.89 3.97 2.06
CA PHE A 222 22.55 4.51 0.74
C PHE A 222 23.82 5.06 0.10
N TYR A 223 24.18 4.54 -1.07
CA TYR A 223 25.38 4.96 -1.79
C TYR A 223 25.11 6.12 -2.74
N GLY A 224 23.92 6.16 -3.34
CA GLY A 224 23.53 7.14 -4.36
C GLY A 224 22.47 6.58 -5.31
N LEU A 225 22.31 7.24 -6.44
CA LEU A 225 21.36 6.87 -7.48
C LEU A 225 22.06 6.33 -8.73
N THR A 226 21.33 5.54 -9.51
CA THR A 226 21.72 5.13 -10.86
C THR A 226 20.47 5.05 -11.74
N LYS A 227 20.62 4.88 -13.05
CA LYS A 227 19.48 4.49 -13.91
C LYS A 227 19.26 2.98 -13.84
N ASP A 228 18.09 2.52 -14.27
CA ASP A 228 17.86 1.09 -14.43
C ASP A 228 18.89 0.49 -15.41
N PRO A 229 19.73 -0.48 -14.98
CA PRO A 229 20.72 -1.10 -15.87
C PRO A 229 20.08 -2.02 -16.90
N LEU A 230 18.86 -2.51 -16.67
CA LEU A 230 18.15 -3.41 -17.58
C LEU A 230 17.28 -2.67 -18.59
N ASP A 231 16.92 -1.42 -18.27
CA ASP A 231 16.23 -0.53 -19.20
C ASP A 231 16.90 0.86 -19.19
N PRO A 232 17.98 1.06 -19.98
CA PRO A 232 18.66 2.35 -20.07
C PRO A 232 17.75 3.48 -20.63
N SER A 233 16.70 3.09 -21.37
CA SER A 233 15.68 4.00 -21.90
C SER A 233 14.68 4.43 -20.83
N SER A 234 14.62 3.68 -19.71
CA SER A 234 13.87 4.05 -18.53
C SER A 234 14.26 5.44 -18.06
N GLU A 235 13.21 6.17 -17.73
CA GLU A 235 13.33 7.50 -17.17
C GLU A 235 13.28 7.47 -15.63
N TYR A 236 13.25 6.27 -15.04
CA TYR A 236 13.28 6.05 -13.60
C TYR A 236 14.72 5.92 -13.09
N TYR A 237 14.93 6.36 -11.86
CA TYR A 237 16.17 6.15 -11.13
C TYR A 237 16.03 4.94 -10.20
N SER A 238 17.14 4.33 -9.84
CA SER A 238 17.25 3.27 -8.85
C SER A 238 18.18 3.71 -7.73
N MET A 239 17.83 3.38 -6.49
CA MET A 239 18.72 3.54 -5.34
C MET A 239 19.75 2.44 -5.33
N VAL A 240 21.00 2.81 -5.09
CA VAL A 240 22.10 1.88 -4.82
C VAL A 240 22.22 1.74 -3.30
N LEU A 241 21.90 0.56 -2.78
CA LEU A 241 21.77 0.26 -1.35
C LEU A 241 22.72 -0.86 -0.93
N GLN A 242 23.06 -0.90 0.36
CA GLN A 242 23.75 -2.04 0.97
C GLN A 242 22.95 -3.33 0.78
N PHE A 243 23.63 -4.38 0.35
CA PHE A 243 23.09 -5.73 0.38
C PHE A 243 23.22 -6.31 1.79
N ALA A 244 22.14 -6.87 2.29
CA ALA A 244 22.08 -7.61 3.55
C ALA A 244 21.74 -9.07 3.21
N ASP A 245 22.62 -9.99 3.58
CA ASP A 245 22.62 -11.39 3.15
C ASP A 245 21.85 -12.33 4.10
N GLY A 246 21.50 -11.86 5.30
CA GLY A 246 20.79 -12.62 6.33
C GLY A 246 19.26 -12.61 6.20
N GLY A 247 18.71 -12.10 5.11
CA GLY A 247 17.26 -11.97 4.93
C GLY A 247 16.64 -10.87 5.79
N SER A 248 15.34 -10.97 6.08
CA SER A 248 14.63 -10.04 6.95
C SER A 248 14.49 -10.56 8.38
N LEU A 249 14.13 -9.69 9.33
CA LEU A 249 13.83 -10.06 10.72
C LEU A 249 12.72 -11.10 10.79
N ARG A 250 11.74 -11.04 9.88
CA ARG A 250 10.69 -12.05 9.74
C ARG A 250 11.31 -13.43 9.51
N ASP A 251 12.21 -13.53 8.53
CA ASP A 251 12.84 -14.79 8.14
C ASP A 251 13.79 -15.30 9.25
N TYR A 252 14.51 -14.36 9.87
CA TYR A 252 15.41 -14.65 10.98
C TYR A 252 14.67 -15.21 12.20
N LEU A 253 13.53 -14.62 12.58
CA LEU A 253 12.73 -15.09 13.70
C LEU A 253 12.11 -16.46 13.39
N GLU A 254 11.56 -16.66 12.18
CA GLU A 254 10.97 -17.93 11.78
C GLU A 254 11.98 -19.09 11.80
N THR A 255 13.24 -18.82 11.46
CA THR A 255 14.29 -19.84 11.43
C THR A 255 14.99 -20.05 12.78
N LYS A 256 15.21 -18.98 13.56
CA LYS A 256 16.03 -19.04 14.77
C LYS A 256 15.26 -18.89 16.08
N SER A 257 13.94 -18.69 16.10
CA SER A 257 13.20 -18.34 17.32
C SER A 257 13.42 -19.28 18.50
N SER A 258 13.55 -20.59 18.24
CA SER A 258 13.77 -21.61 19.27
C SER A 258 15.16 -21.53 19.93
N GLU A 259 16.11 -20.87 19.28
CA GLU A 259 17.49 -20.71 19.74
C GLU A 259 17.71 -19.37 20.46
N LEU A 260 16.75 -18.44 20.37
CA LEU A 260 16.88 -17.08 20.93
C LEU A 260 16.49 -17.04 22.42
N ASN A 261 17.49 -16.88 23.29
CA ASN A 261 17.26 -16.48 24.68
C ASN A 261 16.92 -14.98 24.80
N TRP A 262 16.48 -14.57 25.99
CA TRP A 262 16.06 -13.18 26.25
C TRP A 262 17.17 -12.15 26.06
N THR A 263 18.41 -12.47 26.40
CA THR A 263 19.56 -11.60 26.16
C THR A 263 19.70 -11.26 24.67
N ARG A 264 19.57 -12.26 23.79
CA ARG A 264 19.64 -12.04 22.34
C ARG A 264 18.42 -11.27 21.83
N LYS A 265 17.21 -11.56 22.33
CA LYS A 265 15.98 -10.82 22.00
C LYS A 265 16.09 -9.33 22.36
N PHE A 266 16.61 -9.01 23.54
CA PHE A 266 16.84 -7.61 23.93
C PHE A 266 17.86 -6.91 23.04
N LEU A 267 18.93 -7.59 22.65
CA LEU A 267 19.94 -7.02 21.75
C LEU A 267 19.35 -6.72 20.36
N ILE A 268 18.53 -7.63 19.80
CA ILE A 268 17.80 -7.42 18.55
C ILE A 268 16.88 -6.20 18.67
N ALA A 269 16.07 -6.14 19.72
CA ALA A 269 15.16 -5.01 19.97
C ALA A 269 15.91 -3.68 20.09
N LYS A 270 17.02 -3.66 20.84
CA LYS A 270 17.86 -2.47 21.02
C LYS A 270 18.41 -1.95 19.71
N GLN A 271 18.98 -2.82 18.87
CA GLN A 271 19.51 -2.44 17.55
C GLN A 271 18.45 -1.75 16.67
N ILE A 272 17.23 -2.29 16.66
CA ILE A 272 16.11 -1.71 15.91
C ILE A 272 15.72 -0.35 16.50
N VAL A 273 15.66 -0.23 17.83
CA VAL A 273 15.31 1.03 18.50
C VAL A 273 16.39 2.10 18.31
N GLU A 274 17.67 1.75 18.31
CA GLU A 274 18.78 2.66 18.02
C GLU A 274 18.69 3.20 16.59
N GLY A 275 18.43 2.33 15.62
CA GLY A 275 18.17 2.75 14.24
C GLY A 275 16.95 3.68 14.13
N LEU A 276 15.82 3.33 14.74
CA LEU A 276 14.63 4.16 14.67
C LEU A 276 14.82 5.51 15.39
N ALA A 277 15.53 5.52 16.52
CA ALA A 277 15.88 6.74 17.24
C ALA A 277 16.74 7.68 16.38
N TYR A 278 17.67 7.11 15.61
CA TYR A 278 18.46 7.87 14.65
C TYR A 278 17.57 8.52 13.57
N LEU A 279 16.64 7.77 12.98
CA LEU A 279 15.71 8.33 11.98
C LEU A 279 14.87 9.47 12.56
N HIS A 280 14.25 9.24 13.72
CA HIS A 280 13.40 10.23 14.38
C HIS A 280 14.16 11.49 14.79
N LYS A 281 15.39 11.35 15.31
CA LYS A 281 16.26 12.49 15.64
C LYS A 281 16.57 13.37 14.44
N ASN A 282 16.65 12.78 13.25
CA ASN A 282 16.88 13.52 11.99
C ASN A 282 15.58 13.90 11.26
N GLY A 283 14.42 13.83 11.93
CA GLY A 283 13.13 14.21 11.34
C GLY A 283 12.60 13.24 10.28
N ILE A 284 13.19 12.04 10.15
CA ILE A 284 12.73 11.03 9.20
C ILE A 284 11.70 10.13 9.88
N VAL A 285 10.48 10.12 9.35
CA VAL A 285 9.45 9.13 9.70
C VAL A 285 9.53 7.96 8.72
N HIS A 286 9.60 6.73 9.21
CA HIS A 286 9.71 5.53 8.37
C HIS A 286 8.40 5.26 7.62
N ARG A 287 7.29 5.31 8.35
CA ARG A 287 5.91 5.10 7.93
C ARG A 287 5.58 3.71 7.35
N ASP A 288 6.54 2.90 6.94
CA ASP A 288 6.33 1.48 6.53
C ASP A 288 7.17 0.53 7.39
N LEU A 289 7.30 0.80 8.69
CA LEU A 289 8.15 0.01 9.57
C LEU A 289 7.48 -1.34 9.86
N HIS A 290 8.15 -2.44 9.52
CA HIS A 290 7.70 -3.80 9.81
C HIS A 290 8.87 -4.78 9.72
N SER A 291 8.71 -6.01 10.21
CA SER A 291 9.83 -6.97 10.27
C SER A 291 10.43 -7.35 8.91
N LYS A 292 9.67 -7.30 7.80
CA LYS A 292 10.24 -7.48 6.44
C LYS A 292 11.12 -6.30 5.96
N ASN A 293 11.04 -5.14 6.61
CA ASN A 293 11.84 -3.95 6.32
C ASN A 293 13.01 -3.80 7.32
N ILE A 294 13.21 -4.78 8.19
CA ILE A 294 14.39 -4.89 9.05
C ILE A 294 15.21 -6.04 8.46
N LEU A 295 16.37 -5.74 7.92
CA LEU A 295 17.26 -6.71 7.29
C LEU A 295 18.29 -7.20 8.30
N VAL A 296 18.81 -8.40 8.09
CA VAL A 296 19.89 -8.97 8.89
C VAL A 296 21.17 -9.01 8.07
N CYS A 297 22.24 -8.45 8.62
CA CYS A 297 23.58 -8.52 8.02
C CYS A 297 24.59 -8.68 9.14
N GLU A 298 25.43 -9.71 9.07
CA GLU A 298 26.44 -10.01 10.11
C GLU A 298 25.84 -10.02 11.54
N GLU A 299 24.67 -10.64 11.71
CA GLU A 299 23.95 -10.72 13.00
C GLU A 299 23.51 -9.35 13.58
N LYS A 300 23.55 -8.27 12.78
CA LYS A 300 22.99 -6.95 13.09
C LYS A 300 21.67 -6.72 12.40
N MET A 301 20.75 -6.03 13.09
CA MET A 301 19.48 -5.57 12.54
C MET A 301 19.67 -4.22 11.84
N ILE A 302 19.24 -4.12 10.59
CA ILE A 302 19.41 -2.96 9.71
C ILE A 302 18.04 -2.52 9.19
N ILE A 303 17.58 -1.33 9.57
CA ILE A 303 16.32 -0.77 9.05
C ILE A 303 16.51 -0.34 7.60
N ALA A 304 15.57 -0.75 6.73
CA ALA A 304 15.52 -0.43 5.32
C ALA A 304 14.11 0.04 4.92
N GLY A 305 13.93 0.54 3.69
CA GLY A 305 12.60 0.92 3.19
C GLY A 305 12.02 2.22 3.77
N PHE A 306 12.84 3.05 4.40
CA PHE A 306 12.46 4.37 4.93
C PHE A 306 12.76 5.52 3.96
N GLY A 307 12.33 6.74 4.29
CA GLY A 307 12.76 7.99 3.64
C GLY A 307 12.12 8.31 2.28
N ILE A 308 11.55 7.32 1.58
CA ILE A 308 10.93 7.49 0.26
C ILE A 308 9.42 7.19 0.25
N SER A 309 8.90 6.56 1.30
CA SER A 309 7.50 6.11 1.41
C SER A 309 6.47 7.25 1.35
N GLU A 310 6.92 8.49 1.62
CA GLU A 310 6.13 9.71 1.53
C GLU A 310 5.94 10.21 0.08
N TYR A 311 6.91 9.95 -0.80
CA TYR A 311 7.02 10.60 -2.11
C TYR A 311 6.66 9.68 -3.28
N VAL A 312 6.54 8.38 -3.02
CA VAL A 312 6.07 7.43 -4.02
C VAL A 312 4.54 7.46 -4.03
N ASN A 313 3.98 7.90 -5.16
CA ASN A 313 2.56 8.21 -5.37
C ASN A 313 1.65 7.09 -4.84
N GLU A 314 0.70 7.46 -3.97
CA GLU A 314 -0.40 6.67 -3.40
C GLU A 314 -0.14 5.86 -2.11
N ALA A 315 -0.68 6.43 -1.03
CA ALA A 315 -1.45 5.74 -0.01
C ALA A 315 -0.80 4.47 0.55
N SER A 316 0.13 4.70 1.45
CA SER A 316 0.72 3.70 2.32
C SER A 316 -0.23 2.72 3.01
N LEU A 317 -1.49 3.12 3.25
CA LEU A 317 -2.49 2.24 3.82
C LEU A 317 -2.81 1.10 2.84
N SER A 318 -3.12 1.44 1.58
CA SER A 318 -3.44 0.47 0.54
C SER A 318 -2.27 -0.45 0.24
N THR A 319 -1.04 0.08 0.30
CA THR A 319 0.18 -0.65 -0.01
C THR A 319 0.56 -1.62 1.11
N SER A 320 0.54 -1.23 2.38
CA SER A 320 0.83 -2.15 3.49
C SER A 320 -0.26 -3.21 3.66
N ILE A 321 -1.54 -2.89 3.37
CA ILE A 321 -2.64 -3.87 3.30
C ILE A 321 -2.42 -4.85 2.13
N ALA A 322 -2.13 -4.35 0.93
CA ALA A 322 -1.87 -5.18 -0.26
C ALA A 322 -0.60 -6.04 -0.13
N ARG A 323 0.39 -5.58 0.65
CA ARG A 323 1.62 -6.32 0.99
C ARG A 323 1.44 -7.35 2.11
N GLY A 324 0.23 -7.47 2.67
CA GLY A 324 -0.06 -8.43 3.72
C GLY A 324 0.60 -8.08 5.06
N MET A 325 0.89 -6.80 5.31
CA MET A 325 1.44 -6.31 6.59
C MET A 325 0.46 -5.41 7.38
N PRO A 326 -0.87 -5.68 7.42
CA PRO A 326 -1.85 -4.81 8.06
C PRO A 326 -1.67 -4.70 9.58
N ALA A 327 -1.01 -5.68 10.21
CA ALA A 327 -0.76 -5.69 11.65
C ALA A 327 0.05 -4.49 12.14
N TYR A 328 0.97 -3.99 11.30
CA TYR A 328 1.90 -2.91 11.65
C TYR A 328 1.33 -1.52 11.35
N ILE A 329 0.15 -1.45 10.73
CA ILE A 329 -0.49 -0.19 10.36
C ILE A 329 -1.11 0.42 11.61
N ASP A 330 -0.74 1.68 11.90
CA ASP A 330 -1.36 2.46 12.97
C ASP A 330 -2.89 2.52 12.77
N PRO A 331 -3.69 2.06 13.74
CA PRO A 331 -5.15 1.93 13.60
C PRO A 331 -5.84 3.26 13.30
N GLN A 332 -5.23 4.39 13.66
CA GLN A 332 -5.78 5.71 13.35
C GLN A 332 -5.88 5.95 11.84
N CYS A 333 -4.94 5.39 11.06
CA CYS A 333 -4.98 5.47 9.60
C CYS A 333 -6.14 4.66 8.98
N LEU A 334 -6.69 3.69 9.72
CA LEU A 334 -7.86 2.90 9.31
C LEU A 334 -9.18 3.60 9.67
N LYS A 335 -9.14 4.53 10.63
CA LYS A 335 -10.32 5.24 11.15
C LYS A 335 -10.54 6.60 10.50
N ASP A 336 -9.45 7.29 10.20
CA ASP A 336 -9.48 8.62 9.63
C ASP A 336 -8.61 8.64 8.36
N PRO A 337 -9.22 8.81 7.17
CA PRO A 337 -8.48 8.87 5.91
C PRO A 337 -7.58 10.11 5.80
N THR A 338 -7.78 11.12 6.66
CA THR A 338 -6.97 12.35 6.71
C THR A 338 -5.80 12.25 7.69
N TYR A 339 -5.74 11.18 8.50
CA TYR A 339 -4.68 10.99 9.48
C TYR A 339 -3.31 10.86 8.80
N GLN A 340 -2.40 11.76 9.15
CA GLN A 340 -1.03 11.74 8.65
C GLN A 340 -0.14 10.95 9.59
N ARG A 341 0.56 9.96 9.04
CA ARG A 341 1.48 9.13 9.82
C ARG A 341 2.73 9.90 10.20
N ASP A 342 3.00 9.89 11.49
CA ASP A 342 4.10 10.59 12.13
C ASP A 342 5.01 9.62 12.89
N MET A 343 5.91 10.15 13.72
CA MET A 343 6.79 9.32 14.55
C MET A 343 6.02 8.41 15.50
N LYS A 344 4.83 8.80 15.98
CA LYS A 344 3.98 7.96 16.86
C LYS A 344 3.36 6.79 16.11
N SER A 345 3.15 6.91 14.79
CA SER A 345 2.80 5.78 13.95
C SER A 345 3.94 4.77 13.84
N ASP A 346 5.20 5.21 13.72
CA ASP A 346 6.35 4.29 13.76
C ASP A 346 6.48 3.59 15.12
N ILE A 347 6.18 4.30 16.23
CA ILE A 347 6.16 3.69 17.57
C ILE A 347 5.10 2.59 17.69
N TYR A 348 3.93 2.77 17.06
CA TYR A 348 2.93 1.70 17.00
C TYR A 348 3.49 0.46 16.29
N SER A 349 4.07 0.64 15.09
CA SER A 349 4.67 -0.45 14.33
C SER A 349 5.81 -1.13 15.09
N LEU A 350 6.62 -0.35 15.81
CA LEU A 350 7.65 -0.87 16.71
C LEU A 350 7.06 -1.73 17.82
N GLY A 351 5.92 -1.35 18.42
CA GLY A 351 5.23 -2.18 19.42
C GLY A 351 4.89 -3.58 18.88
N VAL A 352 4.41 -3.65 17.64
CA VAL A 352 4.13 -4.93 16.97
C VAL A 352 5.41 -5.74 16.73
N ILE A 353 6.50 -5.09 16.30
CA ILE A 353 7.82 -5.72 16.12
C ILE A 353 8.38 -6.26 17.45
N LEU A 354 8.24 -5.51 18.55
CA LEU A 354 8.72 -5.95 19.86
C LEU A 354 7.95 -7.18 20.35
N TRP A 355 6.63 -7.21 20.13
CA TRP A 355 5.82 -8.41 20.39
C TRP A 355 6.27 -9.59 19.53
N GLU A 356 6.54 -9.36 18.24
CA GLU A 356 6.98 -10.38 17.30
C GLU A 356 8.35 -10.98 17.67
N ILE A 357 9.29 -10.16 18.16
CA ILE A 357 10.56 -10.63 18.73
C ILE A 357 10.30 -11.52 19.96
N SER A 358 9.30 -11.17 20.79
CA SER A 358 8.93 -11.98 21.94
C SER A 358 8.38 -13.34 21.50
N SER A 359 7.42 -13.35 20.57
CA SER A 359 6.70 -14.54 20.12
C SER A 359 7.53 -15.43 19.21
N GLY A 360 8.46 -14.86 18.45
CA GLY A 360 9.13 -15.54 17.35
C GLY A 360 8.21 -15.86 16.17
N GLN A 361 6.99 -15.33 16.15
CA GLN A 361 5.95 -15.69 15.18
C GLN A 361 5.32 -14.45 14.54
N PRO A 362 4.76 -14.57 13.32
CA PRO A 362 3.99 -13.49 12.72
C PRO A 362 2.82 -13.00 13.53
N PRO A 363 2.60 -11.67 13.60
CA PRO A 363 1.42 -11.12 14.23
C PRO A 363 0.19 -11.58 13.47
N PHE A 364 -0.79 -12.00 14.25
CA PHE A 364 -2.06 -12.57 13.87
C PHE A 364 -1.91 -13.80 12.97
N LYS A 365 -0.92 -14.67 13.25
CA LYS A 365 -0.60 -15.88 12.46
C LYS A 365 -1.82 -16.77 12.16
N THR A 366 -2.81 -16.80 13.06
CA THR A 366 -4.04 -17.59 12.92
C THR A 366 -5.07 -17.00 11.96
N PHE A 367 -4.87 -15.76 11.50
CA PHE A 367 -5.76 -15.10 10.56
C PHE A 367 -5.35 -15.48 9.13
N GLU A 368 -6.24 -16.16 8.41
CA GLU A 368 -5.97 -16.65 7.05
C GLU A 368 -5.96 -15.54 5.99
N VAL A 369 -6.60 -14.40 6.26
CA VAL A 369 -6.79 -13.31 5.28
C VAL A 369 -6.38 -11.97 5.86
N GLY A 370 -5.56 -11.22 5.12
CA GLY A 370 -5.04 -9.91 5.56
C GLY A 370 -6.13 -8.88 5.93
N TYR A 371 -7.26 -8.84 5.20
CA TYR A 371 -8.35 -7.91 5.54
C TYR A 371 -9.00 -8.23 6.90
N ALA A 372 -9.00 -9.49 7.34
CA ALA A 372 -9.50 -9.85 8.66
C ALA A 372 -8.62 -9.27 9.77
N ILE A 373 -7.29 -9.24 9.56
CA ILE A 373 -6.34 -8.56 10.46
C ILE A 373 -6.64 -7.07 10.49
N THR A 374 -6.86 -6.43 9.33
CA THR A 374 -7.22 -5.01 9.26
C THR A 374 -8.47 -4.68 10.07
N ILE A 375 -9.55 -5.47 9.93
CA ILE A 375 -10.78 -5.29 10.70
C ILE A 375 -10.52 -5.49 12.20
N HIS A 376 -9.74 -6.51 12.56
CA HIS A 376 -9.44 -6.81 13.96
C HIS A 376 -8.66 -5.66 14.62
N VAL A 377 -7.60 -5.18 13.98
CA VAL A 377 -6.81 -4.02 14.44
C VAL A 377 -7.67 -2.76 14.51
N PHE A 378 -8.50 -2.49 13.50
CA PHE A 378 -9.45 -1.37 13.48
C PHE A 378 -10.40 -1.38 14.69
N LYS A 379 -10.84 -2.56 15.13
CA LYS A 379 -11.71 -2.76 16.31
C LYS A 379 -10.96 -2.70 17.64
N GLY A 380 -9.67 -2.35 17.64
CA GLY A 380 -8.83 -2.31 18.85
C GLY A 380 -8.22 -3.65 19.24
N GLY A 381 -8.34 -4.66 18.37
CA GLY A 381 -7.72 -5.96 18.56
C GLY A 381 -6.20 -5.87 18.60
N ARG A 382 -5.58 -6.63 19.49
CA ARG A 382 -4.13 -6.71 19.70
C ARG A 382 -3.74 -8.15 19.95
N GLU A 383 -2.46 -8.42 19.78
CA GLU A 383 -1.91 -9.74 20.05
C GLU A 383 -1.92 -10.10 21.54
N ILE A 384 -2.01 -11.40 21.81
CA ILE A 384 -2.03 -11.93 23.18
C ILE A 384 -0.58 -11.97 23.69
N PRO A 385 -0.32 -11.57 24.96
CA PRO A 385 1.00 -11.72 25.55
C PRO A 385 1.50 -13.17 25.52
N VAL A 386 2.78 -13.33 25.19
CA VAL A 386 3.42 -14.65 25.10
C VAL A 386 3.90 -15.07 26.47
N GLU A 387 3.61 -16.31 26.88
CA GLU A 387 4.11 -16.87 28.14
C GLU A 387 5.63 -16.83 28.20
N GLY A 388 6.19 -16.50 29.37
CA GLY A 388 7.63 -16.34 29.55
C GLY A 388 8.20 -15.00 29.06
N THR A 389 7.35 -14.05 28.64
CA THR A 389 7.76 -12.66 28.37
C THR A 389 8.06 -11.91 29.69
N PRO A 390 9.23 -11.25 29.84
CA PRO A 390 9.54 -10.40 30.96
C PRO A 390 8.47 -9.29 31.12
N PRO A 391 7.89 -9.10 32.32
CA PRO A 391 6.76 -8.20 32.52
C PRO A 391 7.02 -6.76 32.06
N LYS A 392 8.24 -6.24 32.28
CA LYS A 392 8.64 -4.90 31.83
C LYS A 392 8.71 -4.79 30.30
N TYR A 393 9.16 -5.84 29.60
CA TYR A 393 9.20 -5.86 28.13
C TYR A 393 7.79 -5.95 27.55
N GLU A 394 6.92 -6.74 28.17
CA GLU A 394 5.48 -6.79 27.84
C GLU A 394 4.82 -5.43 28.01
N GLN A 395 5.03 -4.77 29.15
CA GLN A 395 4.51 -3.43 29.38
C GLN A 395 5.02 -2.46 28.32
N LEU A 396 6.30 -2.53 27.94
CA LEU A 396 6.88 -1.65 26.93
C LEU A 396 6.17 -1.76 25.58
N TYR A 397 6.07 -2.96 24.99
CA TYR A 397 5.41 -3.08 23.68
C TYR A 397 3.92 -2.73 23.76
N LYS A 398 3.27 -2.98 24.92
CA LYS A 398 1.89 -2.57 25.17
C LYS A 398 1.69 -1.06 25.18
N HIS A 399 2.65 -0.30 25.70
CA HIS A 399 2.62 1.16 25.65
C HIS A 399 2.89 1.66 24.23
N CYS A 400 3.78 1.00 23.48
CA CYS A 400 4.08 1.37 22.09
C CYS A 400 2.88 1.27 21.15
N TRP A 401 2.08 0.19 21.23
CA TRP A 401 0.91 -0.01 20.35
C TRP A 401 -0.41 0.51 20.92
N ASN A 402 -0.35 1.47 21.86
CA ASN A 402 -1.54 2.06 22.48
C ASN A 402 -2.49 2.62 21.41
N GLU A 403 -3.79 2.48 21.63
CA GLU A 403 -4.82 2.99 20.73
C GLU A 403 -4.71 4.50 20.51
N ASP A 404 -4.42 5.24 21.58
CA ASP A 404 -4.23 6.68 21.55
C ASP A 404 -2.77 7.01 21.23
N PRO A 405 -2.45 7.64 20.07
CA PRO A 405 -1.09 8.02 19.71
C PRO A 405 -0.39 8.91 20.75
N ALA A 406 -1.15 9.75 21.47
CA ALA A 406 -0.60 10.67 22.47
C ALA A 406 -0.05 9.93 23.70
N LYS A 407 -0.55 8.71 23.98
CA LYS A 407 -0.11 7.86 25.09
C LYS A 407 1.09 6.98 24.75
N ARG A 408 1.44 6.87 23.47
CA ARG A 408 2.61 6.10 23.04
C ARG A 408 3.88 6.84 23.50
N PRO A 409 4.93 6.14 23.97
CA PRO A 409 6.19 6.78 24.36
C PRO A 409 6.86 7.46 23.15
N ASP A 410 7.81 8.36 23.40
CA ASP A 410 8.79 8.72 22.37
C ASP A 410 9.87 7.63 22.28
N ILE A 411 10.63 7.65 21.18
CA ILE A 411 11.65 6.64 20.92
C ILE A 411 12.79 6.67 21.95
N THR A 412 13.08 7.83 22.55
CA THR A 412 14.12 7.99 23.57
C THR A 412 13.74 7.25 24.86
N LEU A 413 12.49 7.37 25.29
CA LEU A 413 11.96 6.64 26.45
C LEU A 413 11.97 5.13 26.20
N VAL A 414 11.61 4.68 24.99
CA VAL A 414 11.70 3.26 24.62
C VAL A 414 13.13 2.73 24.75
N LEU A 415 14.11 3.49 24.25
CA LEU A 415 15.53 3.12 24.34
C LEU A 415 16.02 3.04 25.79
N ILE A 416 15.62 3.99 26.65
CA ILE A 416 15.94 3.99 28.08
C ILE A 416 15.40 2.73 28.76
N ILE A 417 14.13 2.39 28.53
CA ILE A 417 13.50 1.21 29.12
C ILE A 417 14.19 -0.08 28.65
N LEU A 418 14.54 -0.19 27.36
CA LEU A 418 15.26 -1.36 26.85
C LEU A 418 16.66 -1.52 27.44
N ASN A 419 17.41 -0.42 27.62
CA ASN A 419 18.74 -0.50 28.25
C ASN A 419 18.66 -1.04 29.69
N GLN A 420 17.64 -0.62 30.45
CA GLN A 420 17.39 -1.14 31.81
C GLN A 420 17.06 -2.64 31.84
N LEU A 421 16.63 -3.23 30.72
CA LEU A 421 16.33 -4.66 30.64
C LEU A 421 17.56 -5.50 30.28
N ILE A 422 18.60 -4.88 29.73
CA ILE A 422 19.85 -5.55 29.31
C ILE A 422 20.86 -5.59 30.47
N GLU A 423 20.78 -4.63 31.39
CA GLU A 423 21.67 -4.51 32.55
C GLU A 423 21.28 -5.42 33.73
N VAL A 424 20.23 -6.23 33.57
CA VAL A 424 19.72 -7.21 34.56
C VAL A 424 19.97 -8.62 34.05
#